data_AF-A0A9E7A0Y0-F1
#
_entry.id   AF-A0A9E7A0Y0-F1
#
_cell.length_a   1.000
_cell.length_b   1.000
_cell.length_c   1.000
_cell.angle_alpha   90.00
_cell.angle_beta   90.00
_cell.angle_gamma   90.00
#
_symmetry.space_group_name_H-M   'P 1'
#
loop_
_entity.id
_entity.type
_entity.pdbx_description
1 polymer ?
#
loop_
_entity_poly.entity_id
_entity_poly.type
_entity_poly.pdbx_seq_one_letter_code
_entity_poly.pdbx_strand_id
1 'polypeptide(L)'
;MPIEDPPLCNRQVQCCTGSLRDHGGRKQVKAAHARDDASEMYAILRSAKCIERYDCISHQLLAEILVAVATGGEVVGGNNRGSDVVSPGFGKIEVKSRILGTDGPFPRVSLKAHNVEKADWVAAVRWTRTFDFFDVVALPRHAIHPLVEGRLNAARATHISWQSWTASPAARSLSDEIRAALNGA
;
A
#
# COMPACT_ATOMS: atom_id res chain seq x y z
N MET A 1 39.75 28.61 -32.37
CA MET A 1 38.37 28.45 -32.87
C MET A 1 37.50 28.02 -31.70
N PRO A 2 36.59 28.87 -31.23
CA PRO A 2 35.64 28.54 -30.18
C PRO A 2 34.48 27.72 -30.76
N ILE A 3 34.02 26.72 -30.00
CA ILE A 3 32.85 25.90 -30.32
C ILE A 3 31.64 26.62 -29.70
N GLU A 4 30.68 26.98 -30.54
CA GLU A 4 29.44 27.66 -30.17
C GLU A 4 28.44 26.68 -29.55
N ASP A 5 27.78 27.12 -28.46
CA ASP A 5 26.69 26.40 -27.81
C ASP A 5 25.42 26.38 -28.68
N PRO A 6 24.68 25.26 -28.76
CA PRO A 6 23.40 25.20 -29.48
C PRO A 6 22.26 25.89 -28.70
N PRO A 7 21.23 26.42 -29.41
CA PRO A 7 20.26 27.34 -28.84
C PRO A 7 19.18 26.65 -27.97
N LEU A 8 18.74 27.40 -26.96
CA LEU A 8 17.65 27.10 -26.03
C LEU A 8 16.34 26.79 -26.78
N CYS A 9 15.77 25.62 -26.50
CA CYS A 9 14.48 25.19 -27.01
C CYS A 9 13.35 26.03 -26.38
N ASN A 10 12.85 26.99 -27.15
CA ASN A 10 11.60 27.70 -26.92
C ASN A 10 10.41 26.72 -27.04
N ARG A 11 9.81 26.32 -25.91
CA ARG A 11 8.41 25.86 -25.89
C ARG A 11 7.66 26.58 -24.79
N GLN A 12 6.93 27.61 -25.20
CA GLN A 12 5.79 28.15 -24.48
C GLN A 12 4.84 27.00 -24.13
N VAL A 13 4.74 26.67 -22.84
CA VAL A 13 3.60 25.89 -22.34
C VAL A 13 2.42 26.84 -22.32
N GLN A 14 1.60 26.71 -23.37
CA GLN A 14 0.34 27.39 -23.55
C GLN A 14 -0.57 27.05 -22.36
N CYS A 15 -0.73 28.00 -21.44
CA CYS A 15 -1.67 27.93 -20.33
C CYS A 15 -3.07 27.69 -20.89
N CYS A 16 -3.64 26.52 -20.60
CA CYS A 16 -5.02 26.20 -20.95
C CYS A 16 -5.96 27.19 -20.25
N THR A 17 -6.52 28.10 -21.03
CA THR A 17 -7.69 28.92 -20.70
C THR A 17 -8.93 28.02 -20.67
N GLY A 18 -9.03 27.21 -19.61
CA GLY A 18 -10.21 26.40 -19.29
C GLY A 18 -11.07 27.12 -18.26
N SER A 19 -12.20 27.64 -18.72
CA SER A 19 -13.29 28.27 -17.97
C SER A 19 -13.44 27.78 -16.53
N LEU A 20 -13.01 28.62 -15.59
CA LEU A 20 -13.24 28.44 -14.15
C LEU A 20 -14.73 28.66 -13.90
N ARG A 21 -15.51 27.57 -13.81
CA ARG A 21 -16.77 27.65 -13.06
C ARG A 21 -16.41 27.95 -11.60
N ASP A 22 -16.98 29.04 -11.13
CA ASP A 22 -16.82 29.58 -9.79
C ASP A 22 -17.26 28.54 -8.74
N HIS A 23 -16.26 28.03 -8.01
CA HIS A 23 -16.43 27.35 -6.73
C HIS A 23 -15.59 28.13 -5.70
N GLY A 24 -15.86 29.44 -5.61
CA GLY A 24 -15.07 30.50 -4.99
C GLY A 24 -14.73 30.38 -3.49
N GLY A 25 -15.12 29.31 -2.80
CA GLY A 25 -14.74 29.10 -1.39
C GLY A 25 -13.49 28.25 -1.18
N ARG A 26 -13.17 27.31 -2.08
CA ARG A 26 -12.23 26.21 -1.77
C ARG A 26 -10.80 26.39 -2.31
N LYS A 27 -10.60 27.27 -3.28
CA LYS A 27 -9.26 27.54 -3.89
C LYS A 27 -8.44 28.56 -3.11
N GLN A 28 -9.06 29.55 -2.47
CA GLN A 28 -8.34 30.62 -1.75
C GLN A 28 -7.73 30.13 -0.44
N VAL A 29 -8.39 29.20 0.27
CA VAL A 29 -7.89 28.65 1.55
C VAL A 29 -6.56 27.90 1.38
N LYS A 30 -6.36 27.18 0.26
CA LYS A 30 -5.09 26.50 -0.04
C LYS A 30 -3.91 27.44 -0.24
N ALA A 31 -4.14 28.68 -0.67
CA ALA A 31 -3.07 29.63 -0.93
C ALA A 31 -2.64 30.39 0.34
N ALA A 32 -3.55 30.58 1.30
CA ALA A 32 -3.30 31.37 2.52
C ALA A 32 -2.25 30.73 3.45
N HIS A 33 -2.24 29.40 3.53
CA HIS A 33 -1.32 28.65 4.41
C HIS A 33 -0.21 27.92 3.66
N ALA A 34 -0.13 28.06 2.33
CA ALA A 34 0.78 27.27 1.50
C ALA A 34 2.25 27.35 1.95
N ARG A 35 2.69 28.52 2.45
CA ARG A 35 4.05 28.71 2.95
C ARG A 35 4.28 28.00 4.27
N ASP A 36 3.32 28.12 5.19
CA ASP A 36 3.41 27.54 6.53
C ASP A 36 3.31 26.01 6.43
N ASP A 37 2.35 25.52 5.65
CA ASP A 37 2.18 24.10 5.32
C ASP A 37 3.45 23.52 4.68
N ALA A 38 4.05 24.20 3.70
CA ALA A 38 5.27 23.74 3.07
C ALA A 38 6.46 23.70 4.04
N SER A 39 6.56 24.68 4.93
CA SER A 39 7.60 24.75 5.97
C SER A 39 7.44 23.62 7.00
N GLU A 40 6.21 23.37 7.46
CA GLU A 40 5.88 22.29 8.38
C GLU A 40 6.13 20.92 7.75
N MET A 41 5.64 20.70 6.53
CA MET A 41 5.90 19.48 5.78
C MET A 41 7.41 19.25 5.59
N TYR A 42 8.17 20.28 5.21
CA TYR A 42 9.63 20.18 5.08
C TYR A 42 10.28 19.74 6.40
N ALA A 43 9.86 20.31 7.53
CA ALA A 43 10.38 19.96 8.86
C ALA A 43 10.06 18.52 9.27
N ILE A 44 8.83 18.06 9.06
CA ILE A 44 8.41 16.68 9.34
C ILE A 44 9.23 15.72 8.48
N LEU A 45 9.28 15.96 7.16
CA LEU A 45 9.94 15.07 6.22
C LEU A 45 11.44 14.92 6.48
N ARG A 46 12.15 16.01 6.85
CA ARG A 46 13.60 15.97 7.12
C ARG A 46 14.00 15.37 8.47
N SER A 47 13.07 15.29 9.43
CA SER A 47 13.38 14.93 10.82
C SER A 47 12.75 13.62 11.27
N ALA A 48 11.74 13.14 10.55
CA ALA A 48 11.11 11.87 10.85
C ALA A 48 12.09 10.72 10.56
N LYS A 49 12.63 10.13 11.64
CA LYS A 49 13.51 8.95 11.56
C LYS A 49 12.90 7.77 10.79
N CYS A 50 11.56 7.68 10.73
CA CYS A 50 10.91 6.67 9.92
C CYS A 50 11.10 6.91 8.41
N ILE A 51 11.11 8.17 7.96
CA ILE A 51 11.39 8.51 6.57
C ILE A 51 12.86 8.22 6.25
N GLU A 52 13.77 8.54 7.16
CA GLU A 52 15.19 8.20 7.02
C GLU A 52 15.42 6.68 6.95
N ARG A 53 14.68 5.88 7.73
CA ARG A 53 14.76 4.41 7.67
C ARG A 53 14.09 3.82 6.44
N TYR A 54 13.11 4.53 5.88
CA TYR A 54 12.27 4.06 4.80
C TYR A 54 12.16 5.16 3.75
N ASP A 55 13.13 5.20 2.82
CA ASP A 55 13.22 6.15 1.71
C ASP A 55 11.92 6.29 0.88
N CYS A 56 10.96 5.36 1.03
CA CYS A 56 9.62 5.42 0.46
C CYS A 56 8.56 4.95 1.47
N ILE A 57 7.76 5.87 2.04
CA ILE A 57 6.56 5.51 2.81
C ILE A 57 5.42 5.13 1.85
N SER A 58 4.82 3.96 2.03
CA SER A 58 3.67 3.49 1.25
C SER A 58 2.71 2.63 2.09
N HIS A 59 1.45 2.51 1.65
CA HIS A 59 0.48 1.57 2.24
C HIS A 59 0.97 0.13 2.24
N GLN A 60 1.77 -0.25 1.25
CA GLN A 60 2.33 -1.59 1.15
C GLN A 60 3.41 -1.80 2.21
N LEU A 61 4.38 -0.90 2.31
CA LEU A 61 5.45 -1.01 3.30
C LEU A 61 4.92 -0.96 4.73
N LEU A 62 3.96 -0.07 5.02
CA LEU A 62 3.33 -0.01 6.34
C LEU A 62 2.57 -1.31 6.67
N ALA A 63 1.87 -1.89 5.69
CA ALA A 63 1.19 -3.16 5.87
C ALA A 63 2.17 -4.30 6.18
N GLU A 64 3.32 -4.35 5.49
CA GLU A 64 4.37 -5.36 5.74
C GLU A 64 4.93 -5.24 7.16
N ILE A 65 5.27 -4.02 7.59
CA ILE A 65 5.77 -3.77 8.94
C ILE A 65 4.76 -4.20 10.00
N LEU A 66 3.49 -3.86 9.85
CA LEU A 66 2.48 -4.20 10.85
C LEU A 66 2.15 -5.69 10.88
N VAL A 67 2.16 -6.37 9.72
CA VAL A 67 2.03 -7.83 9.69
C VAL A 67 3.24 -8.49 10.35
N ALA A 68 4.46 -7.98 10.12
CA ALA A 68 5.64 -8.45 10.82
C ALA A 68 5.49 -8.30 12.33
N VAL A 69 5.10 -7.12 12.83
CA VAL A 69 4.86 -6.90 14.26
C VAL A 69 3.78 -7.84 14.81
N ALA A 70 2.63 -7.92 14.14
CA ALA A 70 1.49 -8.74 14.59
C ALA A 70 1.80 -10.24 14.62
N THR A 71 2.77 -10.70 13.84
CA THR A 71 3.16 -12.11 13.76
C THR A 71 4.50 -12.41 14.43
N GLY A 72 5.09 -11.43 15.11
CA GLY A 72 6.44 -11.53 15.69
C GLY A 72 7.52 -11.87 14.65
N GLY A 73 7.29 -11.47 13.40
CA GLY A 73 8.17 -11.71 12.27
C GLY A 73 8.99 -10.50 11.88
N GLU A 74 9.67 -10.63 10.74
CA GLU A 74 10.54 -9.61 10.17
C GLU A 74 10.15 -9.33 8.71
N VAL A 75 10.19 -8.06 8.31
CA VAL A 75 10.03 -7.67 6.91
C VAL A 75 11.29 -8.06 6.16
N VAL A 76 11.13 -8.82 5.08
CA VAL A 76 12.24 -9.31 4.24
C VAL A 76 12.12 -8.81 2.79
N GLY A 77 11.05 -8.08 2.47
CA GLY A 77 10.66 -7.69 1.11
C GLY A 77 11.49 -6.56 0.50
N GLY A 78 12.41 -6.91 -0.41
CA GLY A 78 13.16 -5.92 -1.19
C GLY A 78 14.07 -6.42 -2.31
N ASN A 79 13.91 -7.64 -2.84
CA ASN A 79 14.71 -8.18 -3.96
C ASN A 79 14.39 -9.67 -4.23
N ASN A 80 13.31 -9.99 -4.97
CA ASN A 80 13.02 -11.33 -5.53
C ASN A 80 13.09 -12.56 -4.59
N ARG A 81 13.21 -12.39 -3.26
CA ARG A 81 13.42 -13.46 -2.26
C ARG A 81 12.18 -14.26 -1.86
N GLY A 82 11.05 -13.99 -2.50
CA GLY A 82 9.93 -14.92 -2.48
C GLY A 82 8.87 -14.71 -1.39
N SER A 83 8.95 -13.73 -0.49
CA SER A 83 7.81 -13.32 0.37
C SER A 83 8.09 -11.94 0.97
N ASP A 84 7.09 -11.33 1.61
CA ASP A 84 7.21 -9.96 2.14
C ASP A 84 7.62 -10.00 3.63
N VAL A 85 7.11 -10.97 4.39
CA VAL A 85 7.42 -11.18 5.82
C VAL A 85 7.82 -12.65 6.06
N VAL A 86 8.71 -12.87 7.02
CA VAL A 86 8.97 -14.20 7.60
C VAL A 86 8.66 -14.15 9.09
N SER A 87 7.85 -15.09 9.58
CA SER A 87 7.43 -15.17 10.98
C SER A 87 7.70 -16.58 11.55
N PRO A 88 8.12 -16.69 12.81
CA PRO A 88 8.30 -17.99 13.46
C PRO A 88 7.04 -18.87 13.47
N GLY A 89 5.85 -18.28 13.63
CA GLY A 89 4.58 -19.01 13.75
C GLY A 89 3.82 -19.18 12.43
N PHE A 90 4.12 -18.34 11.44
CA PHE A 90 3.41 -18.33 10.15
C PHE A 90 4.29 -18.72 8.97
N GLY A 91 5.61 -18.88 9.13
CA GLY A 91 6.51 -19.11 8.02
C GLY A 91 6.58 -17.89 7.09
N LYS A 92 6.53 -18.11 5.78
CA LYS A 92 6.56 -17.05 4.76
C LYS A 92 5.18 -16.43 4.58
N ILE A 93 5.09 -15.10 4.63
CA ILE A 93 3.85 -14.36 4.45
C ILE A 93 3.98 -13.41 3.26
N GLU A 94 3.03 -13.48 2.33
CA GLU A 94 2.79 -12.43 1.34
C GLU A 94 1.78 -11.43 1.91
N VAL A 95 2.05 -10.14 1.76
CA VAL A 95 1.19 -9.07 2.24
C VAL A 95 0.55 -8.34 1.06
N LYS A 96 -0.78 -8.25 1.06
CA LYS A 96 -1.56 -7.49 0.08
C LYS A 96 -2.21 -6.28 0.74
N SER A 97 -1.64 -5.10 0.52
CA SER A 97 -2.24 -3.86 0.98
C SER A 97 -3.36 -3.37 0.05
N ARG A 98 -4.55 -3.10 0.61
CA ARG A 98 -5.78 -2.73 -0.12
C ARG A 98 -6.35 -1.43 0.40
N ILE A 99 -6.65 -0.51 -0.53
CA ILE A 99 -7.25 0.78 -0.21
C ILE A 99 -8.76 0.71 -0.48
N LEU A 100 -9.56 1.12 0.51
CA LEU A 100 -11.01 1.18 0.37
C LEU A 100 -11.40 2.12 -0.77
N GLY A 101 -12.30 1.67 -1.64
CA GLY A 101 -12.85 2.47 -2.74
C GLY A 101 -11.96 2.56 -3.99
N THR A 102 -10.71 2.09 -3.98
CA THR A 102 -9.85 2.11 -5.19
C THR A 102 -10.01 0.87 -6.07
N ASP A 103 -10.64 -0.18 -5.55
CA ASP A 103 -10.71 -1.51 -6.18
C ASP A 103 -12.06 -1.84 -6.81
N GLY A 104 -12.93 -0.83 -6.98
CA GLY A 104 -14.32 -0.99 -7.37
C GLY A 104 -15.26 -1.09 -6.16
N PRO A 105 -16.57 -1.33 -6.39
CA PRO A 105 -17.60 -1.35 -5.34
C PRO A 105 -17.42 -2.48 -4.31
N PHE A 106 -16.57 -3.48 -4.61
CA PHE A 106 -16.30 -4.60 -3.71
C PHE A 106 -14.79 -4.71 -3.47
N PRO A 107 -14.30 -4.53 -2.22
CA PRO A 107 -12.91 -4.78 -1.90
C PRO A 107 -12.56 -6.24 -2.22
N ARG A 108 -11.40 -6.44 -2.83
CA ARG A 108 -10.94 -7.75 -3.30
C ARG A 108 -9.50 -7.96 -2.86
N VAL A 109 -9.05 -9.21 -2.85
CA VAL A 109 -7.64 -9.61 -2.73
C VAL A 109 -7.20 -10.11 -4.11
N SER A 110 -6.11 -9.57 -4.62
CA SER A 110 -5.60 -9.87 -5.96
C SER A 110 -4.33 -10.68 -5.82
N LEU A 111 -4.35 -11.91 -6.34
CA LEU A 111 -3.23 -12.85 -6.24
C LEU A 111 -2.81 -13.31 -7.63
N LYS A 112 -1.51 -13.35 -7.88
CA LYS A 112 -0.91 -14.10 -8.99
C LYS A 112 -0.51 -15.48 -8.47
N ALA A 113 -0.36 -16.46 -9.37
CA ALA A 113 0.06 -17.83 -9.02
C ALA A 113 1.31 -17.83 -8.12
N HIS A 114 2.34 -17.09 -8.52
CA HIS A 114 3.58 -17.01 -7.75
C HIS A 114 3.38 -16.48 -6.33
N ASN A 115 2.37 -15.63 -6.03
CA ASN A 115 2.13 -15.13 -4.67
C ASN A 115 1.67 -16.26 -3.74
N VAL A 116 0.87 -17.19 -4.26
CA VAL A 116 0.33 -18.33 -3.50
C VAL A 116 1.40 -19.41 -3.34
N GLU A 117 2.16 -19.68 -4.39
CA GLU A 117 3.18 -20.74 -4.40
C GLU A 117 4.34 -20.47 -3.43
N LYS A 118 4.75 -19.20 -3.32
CA LYS A 118 5.96 -18.81 -2.58
C LYS A 118 5.74 -18.57 -1.08
N ALA A 119 4.50 -18.32 -0.67
CA ALA A 119 4.15 -17.91 0.70
C ALA A 119 3.27 -18.96 1.38
N ASP A 120 3.55 -19.24 2.65
CA ASP A 120 2.79 -20.20 3.46
C ASP A 120 1.46 -19.58 3.92
N TRP A 121 1.46 -18.25 4.07
CA TRP A 121 0.30 -17.44 4.37
C TRP A 121 0.21 -16.23 3.44
N VAL A 122 -1.00 -15.72 3.26
CA VAL A 122 -1.23 -14.43 2.64
C VAL A 122 -2.04 -13.58 3.61
N ALA A 123 -1.54 -12.40 3.96
CA ALA A 123 -2.23 -11.42 4.77
C ALA A 123 -2.77 -10.30 3.88
N ALA A 124 -4.06 -10.00 3.96
CA ALA A 124 -4.66 -8.89 3.26
C ALA A 124 -5.02 -7.78 4.27
N VAL A 125 -4.42 -6.61 4.10
CA VAL A 125 -4.59 -5.47 5.01
C VAL A 125 -5.42 -4.39 4.32
N ARG A 126 -6.48 -3.92 4.97
CA ARG A 126 -7.41 -2.91 4.45
C ARG A 126 -7.24 -1.59 5.17
N TRP A 127 -7.24 -0.52 4.38
CA TRP A 127 -7.01 0.84 4.83
C TRP A 127 -7.88 1.83 4.06
N THR A 128 -8.17 2.99 4.64
CA THR A 128 -8.62 4.14 3.86
C THR A 128 -7.47 4.74 3.05
N ARG A 129 -7.80 5.64 2.11
CA ARG A 129 -6.79 6.40 1.36
C ARG A 129 -5.91 7.28 2.25
N THR A 130 -6.41 7.63 3.44
CA THR A 130 -5.75 8.45 4.47
C THR A 130 -4.98 7.64 5.51
N PHE A 131 -4.74 6.34 5.25
CA PHE A 131 -4.03 5.42 6.16
C PHE A 131 -4.78 5.06 7.45
N ASP A 132 -6.10 5.26 7.51
CA ASP A 132 -6.89 4.72 8.62
C ASP A 132 -7.01 3.20 8.45
N PHE A 133 -6.56 2.47 9.47
CA PHE A 133 -6.62 1.01 9.49
C PHE A 133 -8.07 0.52 9.61
N PHE A 134 -8.48 -0.37 8.70
CA PHE A 134 -9.83 -0.94 8.69
C PHE A 134 -9.83 -2.36 9.26
N ASP A 135 -9.11 -3.28 8.63
CA ASP A 135 -9.10 -4.70 9.00
C ASP A 135 -7.88 -5.43 8.40
N VAL A 136 -7.47 -6.54 9.01
CA VAL A 136 -6.48 -7.47 8.44
C VAL A 136 -6.92 -8.90 8.65
N VAL A 137 -6.86 -9.68 7.58
CA VAL A 137 -7.16 -11.11 7.64
C VAL A 137 -6.11 -11.88 6.85
N ALA A 138 -5.52 -12.86 7.53
CA ALA A 138 -4.56 -13.80 6.97
C ALA A 138 -5.22 -15.15 6.68
N LEU A 139 -4.84 -15.76 5.55
CA LEU A 139 -5.21 -17.12 5.19
C LEU A 139 -3.97 -17.98 4.93
N PRO A 140 -3.96 -19.24 5.39
CA PRO A 140 -2.91 -20.17 5.02
C PRO A 140 -3.09 -20.62 3.56
N ARG A 141 -2.00 -21.00 2.89
CA ARG A 141 -1.96 -21.40 1.47
C ARG A 141 -3.05 -22.42 1.13
N HIS A 142 -3.21 -23.46 1.96
CA HIS A 142 -4.19 -24.53 1.72
C HIS A 142 -5.63 -24.02 1.68
N ALA A 143 -5.98 -22.95 2.41
CA ALA A 143 -7.30 -22.35 2.42
C ALA A 143 -7.52 -21.37 1.27
N ILE A 144 -6.43 -20.90 0.64
CA ILE A 144 -6.49 -20.03 -0.54
C ILE A 144 -6.79 -20.85 -1.79
N HIS A 145 -6.23 -22.06 -1.91
CA HIS A 145 -6.41 -22.91 -3.10
C HIS A 145 -7.87 -23.10 -3.54
N PRO A 146 -8.82 -23.48 -2.65
CA PRO A 146 -10.23 -23.59 -3.03
C PRO A 146 -10.84 -22.25 -3.50
N LEU A 147 -10.36 -21.12 -2.95
CA LEU A 147 -10.84 -19.80 -3.35
C LEU A 147 -10.35 -19.40 -4.74
N VAL A 148 -9.34 -20.05 -5.32
CA VAL A 148 -8.73 -19.67 -6.61
C VAL A 148 -8.64 -20.82 -7.61
N GLU A 149 -9.23 -21.95 -7.28
CA GLU A 149 -9.23 -23.18 -8.09
C GLU A 149 -9.71 -22.92 -9.52
N GLY A 150 -8.93 -23.38 -10.51
CA GLY A 150 -9.20 -23.16 -11.93
C GLY A 150 -9.09 -21.71 -12.41
N ARG A 151 -8.76 -20.75 -11.52
CA ARG A 151 -8.70 -19.30 -11.84
C ARG A 151 -7.31 -18.71 -11.72
N LEU A 152 -6.35 -19.37 -11.06
CA LEU A 152 -4.95 -18.94 -11.03
C LEU A 152 -4.35 -19.06 -12.43
N ASN A 153 -3.71 -17.99 -12.88
CA ASN A 153 -2.88 -18.03 -14.08
C ASN A 153 -1.60 -17.22 -13.85
N ALA A 154 -0.57 -17.48 -14.66
CA ALA A 154 0.72 -16.80 -14.52
C ALA A 154 0.67 -15.34 -15.01
N ALA A 155 -0.20 -15.04 -15.98
CA ALA A 155 -0.22 -13.76 -16.69
C ALA A 155 -1.06 -12.66 -16.02
N ARG A 156 -2.09 -13.04 -15.23
CA ARG A 156 -3.10 -12.14 -14.68
C ARG A 156 -3.33 -12.42 -13.20
N ALA A 157 -3.74 -11.38 -12.47
CA ALA A 157 -4.18 -11.56 -11.10
C ALA A 157 -5.59 -12.19 -11.05
N THR A 158 -5.74 -13.19 -10.20
CA THR A 158 -7.04 -13.72 -9.75
C THR A 158 -7.57 -12.85 -8.63
N HIS A 159 -8.84 -12.49 -8.71
CA HIS A 159 -9.50 -11.67 -7.71
C HIS A 159 -10.42 -12.52 -6.83
N ILE A 160 -10.28 -12.36 -5.52
CA ILE A 160 -11.13 -12.97 -4.50
C ILE A 160 -11.86 -11.83 -3.78
N SER A 161 -13.16 -11.92 -3.60
CA SER A 161 -13.90 -10.90 -2.84
C SER A 161 -13.46 -10.91 -1.37
N TRP A 162 -13.52 -9.76 -0.70
CA TRP A 162 -13.25 -9.70 0.75
C TRP A 162 -14.19 -10.59 1.56
N GLN A 163 -15.45 -10.69 1.14
CA GLN A 163 -16.43 -11.56 1.80
C GLN A 163 -16.01 -13.03 1.73
N SER A 164 -15.60 -13.53 0.56
CA SER A 164 -15.11 -14.91 0.43
C SER A 164 -13.79 -15.12 1.17
N TRP A 165 -12.93 -14.11 1.23
CA TRP A 165 -11.65 -14.16 1.97
C TRP A 165 -11.89 -14.35 3.47
N THR A 166 -12.78 -13.53 4.04
CA THR A 166 -13.06 -13.52 5.48
C THR A 166 -14.00 -14.64 5.93
N ALA A 167 -14.84 -15.16 5.04
CA ALA A 167 -15.72 -16.28 5.33
C ALA A 167 -15.01 -17.66 5.39
N SER A 168 -13.73 -17.72 5.02
CA SER A 168 -12.98 -18.98 5.11
C SER A 168 -12.85 -19.41 6.58
N PRO A 169 -13.13 -20.68 6.93
CA PRO A 169 -12.95 -21.17 8.30
C PRO A 169 -11.51 -21.08 8.83
N ALA A 170 -10.53 -20.99 7.93
CA ALA A 170 -9.13 -20.81 8.26
C ALA A 170 -8.69 -19.33 8.32
N ALA A 171 -9.63 -18.39 8.15
CA ALA A 171 -9.37 -16.96 8.27
C ALA A 171 -8.93 -16.63 9.69
N ARG A 172 -7.74 -16.03 9.79
CA ARG A 172 -7.23 -15.49 11.05
C ARG A 172 -7.18 -13.97 10.96
N SER A 173 -7.95 -13.30 11.81
CA SER A 173 -7.78 -11.87 12.00
C SER A 173 -6.47 -11.61 12.75
N LEU A 174 -5.77 -10.54 12.35
CA LEU A 174 -4.60 -9.99 13.06
C LEU A 174 -4.90 -8.55 13.54
N SER A 175 -6.19 -8.18 13.58
CA SER A 175 -6.62 -6.80 13.72
C SER A 175 -6.34 -6.24 15.11
N ASP A 176 -6.44 -7.06 16.15
CA ASP A 176 -6.17 -6.62 17.52
C ASP A 176 -4.68 -6.35 17.71
N GLU A 177 -3.82 -7.24 17.22
CA GLU A 177 -2.37 -7.08 17.28
C GLU A 177 -1.90 -5.86 16.48
N ILE A 178 -2.46 -5.63 15.28
CA ILE A 178 -2.15 -4.42 14.50
C ILE A 178 -2.66 -3.15 15.18
N ARG A 179 -3.87 -3.15 15.75
CA ARG A 179 -4.39 -1.98 16.48
C ARG A 179 -3.52 -1.66 17.70
N ALA A 180 -3.08 -2.67 18.44
CA ALA A 180 -2.14 -2.49 19.54
C ALA A 180 -0.82 -1.87 19.06
N ALA A 181 -0.28 -2.34 17.92
CA ALA A 181 0.94 -1.79 17.34
C ALA A 181 0.79 -0.32 16.87
N LEU A 182 -0.36 0.05 16.31
CA LEU A 182 -0.62 1.39 15.81
C LEU A 182 -0.83 2.43 16.91
N ASN A 183 -1.45 2.03 18.02
CA ASN A 183 -1.77 2.96 19.11
C ASN A 183 -0.58 3.21 20.05
N GLY A 184 0.49 2.41 19.95
CA GLY A 184 1.56 2.37 20.94
C GLY A 184 1.02 1.76 22.24
N ALA A 185 1.56 0.62 22.64
CA ALA A 185 1.13 -0.12 23.83
C ALA A 185 0.87 0.78 25.06
#